data_AF-A0A7K0L8E4-F1
#
_entry.id   AF-A0A7K0L8E4-F1
#
_cell.length_a   1.000
_cell.length_b   1.000
_cell.length_c   1.000
_cell.angle_alpha   90.00
_cell.angle_beta   90.00
_cell.angle_gamma   90.00
#
_symmetry.space_group_name_H-M   'P 1'
#
loop_
_entity.id
_entity.type
_entity.pdbx_description
1 polymer ?
#
loop_
_entity_poly.entity_id
_entity_poly.type
_entity_poly.pdbx_seq_one_letter_code
_entity_poly.pdbx_strand_id
1 'polypeptide(L)'
;MQFNPSGPFRIGDRVQLTDEKGKLYSINLAIGGQFHTHKGWIDHETLIGSPEGSIFVTTSGSKYQAFRPLLTDFVLSMPRG
;
A
#
# COMPACT_ATOMS: atom_id res chain seq x y z
N MET A 1 17.54 2.75 -14.06
CA MET A 1 16.16 3.30 -14.01
C MET A 1 15.98 3.91 -12.63
N GLN A 2 15.91 5.24 -12.54
CA GLN A 2 15.87 5.93 -11.25
C GLN A 2 14.49 5.71 -10.61
N PHE A 3 14.40 4.83 -9.60
CA PHE A 3 13.24 4.79 -8.72
C PHE A 3 13.30 6.05 -7.85
N ASN A 4 12.65 7.11 -8.30
CA ASN A 4 12.38 8.25 -7.44
C ASN A 4 10.94 8.08 -6.90
N PRO A 5 10.74 7.42 -5.74
CA PRO A 5 9.42 7.09 -5.20
C PRO A 5 8.75 8.31 -4.58
N SER A 6 9.01 9.52 -5.07
CA SER A 6 8.44 10.75 -4.54
C SER A 6 7.21 11.16 -5.35
N GLY A 7 6.17 11.61 -4.65
CA GLY A 7 4.93 12.09 -5.25
C GLY A 7 3.80 11.07 -5.19
N PRO A 8 2.65 11.38 -5.83
CA PRO A 8 1.44 10.57 -5.74
C PRO A 8 1.66 9.11 -6.15
N PHE A 9 0.85 8.21 -5.59
CA PHE A 9 0.87 6.81 -5.98
C PHE A 9 0.54 6.61 -7.46
N ARG A 10 1.16 5.61 -8.08
CA ARG A 10 1.00 5.27 -9.49
C ARG A 10 0.70 3.80 -9.67
N ILE A 11 0.12 3.46 -10.81
CA ILE A 11 0.00 2.06 -11.26
C ILE A 11 1.38 1.41 -11.25
N GLY A 12 1.47 0.20 -10.72
CA GLY A 12 2.71 -0.55 -10.56
C GLY A 12 3.45 -0.27 -9.25
N ASP A 13 3.11 0.79 -8.51
CA ASP A 13 3.71 1.04 -7.21
C ASP A 13 3.41 -0.10 -6.25
N ARG A 14 4.45 -0.54 -5.52
CA ARG A 14 4.28 -1.40 -4.35
C ARG A 14 3.96 -0.51 -3.15
N VAL A 15 2.84 -0.78 -2.49
CA VAL A 15 2.33 0.01 -1.38
C VAL A 15 2.15 -0.89 -0.16
N GLN A 16 2.56 -0.39 1.00
CA GLN A 16 2.24 -0.95 2.31
C GLN A 16 1.06 -0.19 2.91
N LEU A 17 0.02 -0.95 3.25
CA LEU A 17 -1.13 -0.50 4.01
C LEU A 17 -0.98 -0.91 5.47
N THR A 18 -1.04 0.06 6.37
CA THR A 18 -0.97 -0.13 7.82
C THR A 18 -2.33 0.13 8.44
N ASP A 19 -2.88 -0.84 9.14
CA ASP A 19 -4.13 -0.63 9.90
C ASP A 19 -3.89 0.13 11.22
N GLU A 20 -4.97 0.50 11.92
CA GLU A 20 -4.91 1.19 13.21
C GLU A 20 -4.21 0.37 14.33
N LYS A 21 -4.02 -0.93 14.14
CA LYS A 21 -3.30 -1.82 15.05
C LYS A 21 -1.82 -2.00 14.66
N GLY A 22 -1.36 -1.31 13.62
CA GLY A 22 0.01 -1.41 13.12
C GLY A 22 0.25 -2.63 12.23
N LYS A 23 -0.78 -3.37 11.82
CA LYS A 23 -0.63 -4.54 10.94
C LYS A 23 -0.38 -4.08 9.51
N LEU A 24 0.67 -4.62 8.91
CA LEU A 24 1.14 -4.27 7.56
C LEU A 24 0.63 -5.25 6.51
N TYR A 25 0.24 -4.70 5.37
CA TYR A 25 -0.20 -5.43 4.19
C TYR A 25 0.49 -4.85 2.94
N SER A 26 1.13 -5.69 2.13
CA SER A 26 1.74 -5.24 0.88
C SER A 26 0.81 -5.52 -0.30
N ILE A 27 0.61 -4.52 -1.16
CA ILE A 27 -0.13 -4.63 -2.42
C ILE A 27 0.65 -4.01 -3.58
N ASN A 28 0.31 -4.42 -4.80
CA ASN A 28 0.76 -3.77 -6.03
C ASN A 28 -0.43 -3.03 -6.66
N LEU A 29 -0.28 -1.74 -6.91
CA LEU A 29 -1.36 -0.95 -7.51
C LEU A 29 -1.55 -1.34 -8.98
N ALA A 30 -2.82 -1.53 -9.34
CA ALA A 30 -3.24 -1.95 -10.67
C ALA A 30 -4.64 -1.42 -10.93
N ILE A 31 -4.95 -1.08 -12.18
CA ILE A 31 -6.30 -0.71 -12.60
C ILE A 31 -7.25 -1.89 -12.38
N GLY A 32 -8.44 -1.61 -11.82
CA GLY A 32 -9.42 -2.63 -11.44
C GLY A 32 -8.98 -3.52 -10.27
N GLY A 33 -7.82 -3.28 -9.67
CA GLY A 33 -7.35 -4.03 -8.50
C GLY A 33 -8.04 -3.58 -7.22
N GLN A 34 -8.17 -4.50 -6.26
CA GLN A 34 -8.79 -4.26 -4.97
C GLN A 34 -7.99 -4.93 -3.85
N PHE A 35 -7.78 -4.18 -2.76
CA PHE A 35 -7.28 -4.75 -1.52
C PHE A 35 -8.45 -5.27 -0.68
N HIS A 36 -8.50 -6.58 -0.44
CA HIS A 36 -9.57 -7.23 0.32
C HIS A 36 -9.12 -7.58 1.74
N THR A 37 -10.04 -7.39 2.69
CA THR A 37 -9.89 -7.81 4.08
C THR A 37 -11.19 -8.41 4.59
N HIS A 38 -11.17 -8.99 5.79
CA HIS A 38 -12.41 -9.36 6.49
C HIS A 38 -13.33 -8.16 6.78
N LYS A 39 -12.84 -6.92 6.67
CA LYS A 39 -13.57 -5.69 6.93
C LYS A 39 -13.82 -4.89 5.65
N GLY A 40 -14.15 -5.57 4.56
CA GLY A 40 -14.41 -4.96 3.27
C GLY A 40 -13.15 -4.77 2.43
N TRP A 41 -13.25 -3.92 1.40
CA TRP A 41 -12.19 -3.70 0.42
C TRP A 41 -11.92 -2.22 0.17
N ILE A 42 -10.78 -1.94 -0.48
CA ILE A 42 -10.39 -0.63 -1.00
C ILE A 42 -10.02 -0.80 -2.47
N ASP A 43 -10.63 -0.01 -3.35
CA ASP A 43 -10.27 0.03 -4.77
C ASP A 43 -8.92 0.71 -4.96
N HIS A 44 -8.02 0.11 -5.76
CA HIS A 44 -6.68 0.63 -6.01
C HIS A 44 -6.73 2.03 -6.65
N GLU A 45 -7.77 2.32 -7.42
CA GLU A 45 -7.99 3.63 -8.05
C GLU A 45 -8.15 4.77 -7.04
N THR A 46 -8.60 4.47 -5.82
CA THR A 46 -8.67 5.48 -4.76
C THR A 46 -7.28 5.87 -4.25
N LEU A 47 -6.31 4.95 -4.31
CA LEU A 47 -4.92 5.19 -3.92
C LEU A 47 -4.17 5.91 -5.05
N ILE A 48 -4.39 5.52 -6.31
CA ILE A 48 -3.68 6.08 -7.46
C ILE A 48 -3.96 7.59 -7.54
N GLY A 49 -2.89 8.39 -7.66
CA GLY A 49 -2.98 9.85 -7.69
C GLY A 49 -3.09 10.51 -6.31
N SER A 50 -3.31 9.74 -5.24
CA SER A 50 -3.28 10.26 -3.87
C SER A 50 -1.83 10.39 -3.36
N PRO A 51 -1.54 11.40 -2.51
CA PRO A 51 -0.22 11.55 -1.92
C PRO A 51 0.09 10.41 -0.94
N GLU A 52 1.37 10.11 -0.80
CA GLU A 52 1.87 9.15 0.19
C GLU A 52 1.55 9.61 1.62
N GLY A 53 1.27 8.66 2.52
CA GLY A 53 0.84 8.92 3.89
C GLY A 53 -0.66 9.18 4.06
N SER A 54 -1.43 9.19 2.97
CA SER A 54 -2.89 9.32 3.00
C SER A 54 -3.58 8.15 3.72
N ILE A 55 -4.76 8.43 4.27
CA ILE A 55 -5.64 7.44 4.90
C ILE A 55 -6.71 7.02 3.92
N PHE A 56 -6.87 5.71 3.75
CA PHE A 56 -7.91 5.09 2.94
C PHE A 56 -8.85 4.29 3.83
N VAL A 57 -10.13 4.29 3.48
CA VAL A 57 -11.18 3.67 4.28
C VAL A 57 -11.80 2.54 3.48
N THR A 58 -11.89 1.35 4.06
CA THR A 58 -12.58 0.22 3.44
C THR A 58 -14.08 0.49 3.35
N THR A 59 -14.77 -0.29 2.51
CA THR A 59 -16.25 -0.27 2.44
C THR A 59 -16.95 -0.55 3.78
N SER A 60 -16.27 -1.17 4.76
CA SER A 60 -16.78 -1.37 6.12
C SER A 60 -16.23 -0.38 7.15
N GLY A 61 -15.58 0.70 6.73
CA GLY A 61 -15.15 1.80 7.60
C GLY A 61 -13.78 1.65 8.25
N SER A 62 -13.00 0.61 7.93
CA SER A 62 -11.66 0.41 8.52
C SER A 62 -10.63 1.29 7.85
N LYS A 63 -9.78 1.94 8.65
CA LYS A 63 -8.77 2.90 8.17
C LYS A 63 -7.43 2.22 7.95
N TYR A 64 -6.79 2.57 6.84
CA TYR A 64 -5.46 2.14 6.47
C TYR A 64 -4.62 3.33 6.03
N GLN A 65 -3.40 3.45 6.55
CA GLN A 65 -2.42 4.41 6.08
C GLN A 65 -1.52 3.79 5.01
N ALA A 66 -1.29 4.50 3.91
CA ALA A 66 -0.50 3.97 2.80
C ALA A 66 0.87 4.62 2.67
N PHE A 67 1.92 3.80 2.54
CA PHE A 67 3.29 4.22 2.23
C PHE A 67 3.93 3.32 1.19
N ARG A 68 4.96 3.78 0.50
CA ARG A 68 5.85 2.88 -0.24
C ARG A 68 6.85 2.26 0.74
N PRO A 69 7.14 0.95 0.64
CA PRO A 69 8.16 0.34 1.47
C PRO A 69 9.52 0.99 1.19
N LEU A 70 10.26 1.31 2.25
CA LEU A 70 11.65 1.72 2.12
C LEU A 70 12.50 0.53 1.64
N LEU A 71 13.48 0.78 0.78
CA LEU A 71 14.43 -0.24 0.29
C LEU A 71 15.16 -0.98 1.44
N THR A 72 15.30 -0.36 2.61
CA THR A 72 15.95 -0.97 3.78
C THR A 72 15.10 -2.09 4.42
N ASP A 73 13.80 -2.13 4.18
CA ASP A 73 12.89 -3.20 4.66
C ASP A 73 13.20 -4.55 3.97
N PHE A 74 13.88 -4.52 2.81
CA PHE A 74 14.21 -5.70 2.03
C PHE A 74 15.39 -6.52 2.56
N VAL A 75 16.23 -5.99 3.47
CA VAL A 75 17.43 -6.71 3.94
C VAL A 75 17.09 -7.76 5.02
N LEU A 76 15.93 -7.68 5.67
CA LEU A 76 15.58 -8.54 6.81
C LEU A 76 14.68 -9.75 6.47
N SER A 77 14.14 -9.85 5.25
CA SER A 77 13.17 -10.91 4.87
C SER A 77 13.68 -11.92 3.83
N MET A 78 14.99 -11.95 3.52
CA MET A 78 15.54 -13.03 2.69
C MET A 78 15.65 -14.34 3.49
N PRO A 79 15.18 -15.49 2.96
CA PRO A 79 15.49 -16.78 3.56
C PRO A 79 17.00 -16.96 3.51
N ARG A 80 17.64 -17.07 4.67
CA ARG A 80 18.97 -17.68 4.74
C ARG A 80 18.73 -19.17 4.48
N GLY A 81 19.49 -19.72 3.53
CA GLY A 81 19.43 -21.15 3.20
C GLY A 81 19.67 -22.05 4.39
#